data_AF-A0AAV0PC14-F1
#
_entry.id   AF-A0AAV0PC14-F1
#
_cell.length_a   1.000
_cell.length_b   1.000
_cell.length_c   1.000
_cell.angle_alpha   90.00
_cell.angle_beta   90.00
_cell.angle_gamma   90.00
#
_symmetry.space_group_name_H-M   'P 1'
#
loop_
_entity.id
_entity.type
_entity.pdbx_description
1 polymer ?
#
loop_
_entity_poly.entity_id
_entity_poly.type
_entity_poly.pdbx_seq_one_letter_code
_entity_poly.pdbx_strand_id
1 'polypeptide(L)'
;MIFICYAELPLLIFRLPVFYKQRDNLFHPAWAWSLASFLLSVPYSIIESVVWSAIVYYSVGFAPEIWRFFRFVLVLFSVHQMTIGLFRTLASVARDMVATFALVSACLLIIFSSAMVKPWWAWAFWISPLTYAQRAISVNEFGAERWMKSSTFGNGTIGHNVLNNHSLTTDDRWYWLGVGVLLTYALFLNVIATLALAFLHRSANRTTFWFLFSAGDRKKKSSGTSMEEVVRRGTFLPFEPLVMTFHNVSYFVEMPKVYFSSLEFVEQVMRLVELDTLRLALVGLPGSSGLSREQRKRLTIAVELVANPSIIFMDEPTSGLDARAAAVVMRTMRNTVDTGRTVVCTIHQPSIDIFESFDELLLMKQGGKIIYGGQRGLYSRTLIDYFQVMLQKPELFQERFVPGWWIWLYYICPVAWTLQGIISSQLGDVETVIEGPGFRGSVKDYLKEYYGYGTNMVGPSVGVLVCFSILFFSAYAASLKFINFQRR
;
A
#
# COMPACT_ATOMS: atom_id res chain seq x y z
N MET A 1 30.66 10.97 -1.22
CA MET A 1 30.52 9.50 -1.18
C MET A 1 29.49 9.05 -0.15
N ILE A 2 29.72 9.15 1.18
CA ILE A 2 28.74 8.67 2.20
C ILE A 2 27.34 9.26 1.99
N PHE A 3 27.26 10.54 1.60
CA PHE A 3 25.97 11.20 1.37
C PHE A 3 25.19 10.71 0.13
N ILE A 4 25.85 10.09 -0.85
CA ILE A 4 25.17 9.58 -2.05
C ILE A 4 24.40 8.30 -1.72
N CYS A 5 24.90 7.51 -0.76
CA CYS A 5 24.21 6.33 -0.26
C CYS A 5 22.89 6.65 0.48
N TYR A 6 22.58 7.91 0.81
CA TYR A 6 21.25 8.28 1.33
C TYR A 6 20.12 7.94 0.36
N ALA A 7 20.38 7.87 -0.95
CA ALA A 7 19.38 7.51 -1.95
C ALA A 7 18.85 6.07 -1.79
N GLU A 8 19.61 5.17 -1.15
CA GLU A 8 19.18 3.79 -0.87
C GLU A 8 18.08 3.71 0.21
N LEU A 9 18.01 4.68 1.12
CA LEU A 9 17.02 4.70 2.20
C LEU A 9 15.57 4.74 1.70
N PRO A 10 15.15 5.73 0.88
CA PRO A 10 13.79 5.76 0.37
C PRO A 10 13.50 4.52 -0.49
N LEU A 11 14.46 4.09 -1.32
CA LEU A 11 14.31 2.90 -2.18
C LEU A 11 13.99 1.64 -1.35
N LEU A 12 14.66 1.43 -0.23
CA LEU A 12 14.39 0.28 0.64
C LEU A 12 13.07 0.42 1.38
N ILE A 13 12.82 1.59 1.99
CA ILE A 13 11.62 1.82 2.80
C ILE A 13 10.34 1.68 1.96
N PHE A 14 10.35 2.17 0.71
CA PHE A 14 9.23 1.97 -0.21
C PHE A 14 9.02 0.50 -0.62
N ARG A 15 10.08 -0.32 -0.63
CA ARG A 15 10.01 -1.75 -0.97
C ARG A 15 9.61 -2.64 0.21
N LEU A 16 9.82 -2.20 1.46
CA LEU A 16 9.53 -2.98 2.68
C LEU A 16 8.10 -3.55 2.72
N PRO A 17 7.01 -2.80 2.41
CA PRO A 17 5.66 -3.35 2.45
C PRO A 17 5.45 -4.51 1.49
N VAL A 18 6.01 -4.41 0.27
CA VAL A 18 5.93 -5.47 -0.75
C VAL A 18 6.74 -6.68 -0.33
N PHE A 19 7.96 -6.45 0.20
CA PHE A 19 8.81 -7.52 0.71
C PHE A 19 8.14 -8.31 1.82
N TYR A 20 7.57 -7.64 2.84
CA TYR A 20 6.90 -8.32 3.94
C TYR A 20 5.70 -9.12 3.44
N LYS A 21 4.92 -8.57 2.51
CA LYS A 21 3.83 -9.31 1.86
C LYS A 21 4.33 -10.59 1.16
N GLN A 22 5.43 -10.50 0.40
CA GLN A 22 5.99 -11.65 -0.32
C GLN A 22 6.54 -12.72 0.65
N ARG A 23 7.21 -12.28 1.72
CA ARG A 23 7.73 -13.13 2.78
C ARG A 23 6.60 -13.85 3.53
N ASP A 24 5.55 -13.13 3.91
CA ASP A 24 4.44 -13.66 4.70
C ASP A 24 3.60 -14.65 3.86
N ASN A 25 3.56 -14.47 2.53
CA ASN A 25 3.00 -15.42 1.57
C ASN A 25 3.96 -16.54 1.15
N LEU A 26 5.13 -16.67 1.78
CA LEU A 26 6.14 -17.71 1.54
C LEU A 26 6.67 -17.80 0.10
N PHE A 27 6.61 -16.72 -0.69
CA PHE A 27 7.11 -16.73 -2.08
C PHE A 27 8.63 -16.95 -2.15
N HIS A 28 9.40 -16.27 -1.27
CA HIS A 28 10.85 -16.45 -1.19
C HIS A 28 11.39 -16.10 0.20
N PRO A 29 12.51 -16.71 0.64
CA PRO A 29 13.12 -16.40 1.93
C PRO A 29 13.77 -15.00 1.93
N ALA A 30 13.90 -14.40 3.12
CA ALA A 30 14.44 -13.04 3.29
C ALA A 30 15.88 -12.88 2.75
N TRP A 31 16.70 -13.94 2.84
CA TRP A 31 18.08 -13.91 2.35
C TRP A 31 18.17 -13.80 0.82
N ALA A 32 17.20 -14.35 0.07
CA ALA A 32 17.21 -14.28 -1.39
C ALA A 32 17.05 -12.84 -1.87
N TRP A 33 16.13 -12.09 -1.23
CA TRP A 33 15.92 -10.67 -1.52
C TRP A 33 17.12 -9.81 -1.12
N SER A 34 17.69 -10.05 0.07
CA SER A 34 18.83 -9.28 0.57
C SER A 34 20.10 -9.51 -0.26
N LEU A 35 20.38 -10.76 -0.63
CA LEU A 35 21.53 -11.13 -1.45
C LEU A 35 21.42 -10.53 -2.86
N ALA A 36 20.25 -10.60 -3.49
CA ALA A 36 20.02 -9.97 -4.79
C ALA A 36 20.24 -8.45 -4.74
N SER A 37 19.74 -7.81 -3.69
CA SER A 37 19.93 -6.36 -3.48
C SER A 37 21.39 -5.98 -3.24
N PHE A 38 22.14 -6.82 -2.51
CA PHE A 38 23.57 -6.63 -2.30
C PHE A 38 24.37 -6.78 -3.60
N LEU A 39 24.13 -7.84 -4.37
CA LEU A 39 24.83 -8.09 -5.64
C LEU A 39 24.58 -6.97 -6.67
N LEU A 40 23.34 -6.46 -6.75
CA LEU A 40 23.01 -5.34 -7.64
C LEU A 40 23.72 -4.03 -7.24
N SER A 41 24.12 -3.88 -5.98
CA SER A 41 24.81 -2.67 -5.50
C SER A 41 26.31 -2.65 -5.81
N VAL A 42 26.92 -3.80 -6.12
CA VAL A 42 28.38 -3.89 -6.39
C VAL A 42 28.78 -3.15 -7.67
N PRO A 43 28.15 -3.38 -8.85
CA PRO A 43 28.52 -2.66 -10.08
C PRO A 43 28.32 -1.15 -9.97
N TYR A 44 27.20 -0.73 -9.36
CA TYR A 44 26.90 0.68 -9.11
C TYR A 44 27.99 1.35 -8.26
N SER A 45 28.39 0.70 -7.16
CA SER A 45 29.43 1.19 -6.27
C SER A 45 30.82 1.27 -6.91
N ILE A 46 31.16 0.34 -7.82
CA ILE A 46 32.42 0.41 -8.58
C ILE A 46 32.43 1.66 -9.46
N ILE A 47 31.39 1.86 -10.26
CA ILE A 47 31.27 3.02 -11.17
C ILE A 47 31.36 4.32 -10.37
N GLU A 48 30.61 4.43 -9.28
CA GLU A 48 30.60 5.62 -8.45
C GLU A 48 31.97 5.90 -7.82
N SER A 49 32.65 4.87 -7.30
CA SER A 49 33.99 5.02 -6.71
C SER A 49 35.01 5.50 -7.74
N VAL A 50 34.97 4.97 -8.97
CA VAL A 50 35.89 5.36 -10.05
C VAL A 50 35.64 6.80 -10.49
N VAL A 51 34.37 7.18 -10.72
CA VAL A 51 34.01 8.53 -11.18
C VAL A 51 34.40 9.57 -10.13
N TRP A 52 34.08 9.32 -8.86
CA TRP A 52 34.43 10.25 -7.79
C TRP A 52 35.93 10.36 -7.57
N SER A 53 36.64 9.24 -7.59
CA SER A 53 38.10 9.25 -7.49
C SER A 53 38.75 9.97 -8.65
N ALA A 54 38.27 9.79 -9.89
CA ALA A 54 38.82 10.48 -11.05
C ALA A 54 38.71 12.02 -10.92
N ILE A 55 37.59 12.51 -10.40
CA ILE A 55 37.36 13.95 -10.20
C ILE A 55 38.20 14.50 -9.03
N VAL A 56 38.19 13.82 -7.89
CA VAL A 56 38.77 14.34 -6.63
C VAL A 56 40.27 14.11 -6.54
N TYR A 57 40.76 12.96 -7.02
CA TYR A 57 42.14 12.54 -6.75
C TYR A 57 43.17 13.52 -7.37
N TYR A 58 42.96 13.89 -8.62
CA TYR A 58 43.87 14.80 -9.32
C TYR A 58 43.61 16.27 -8.98
N SER A 59 42.36 16.66 -8.67
CA SER A 59 42.05 18.06 -8.31
C SER A 59 42.59 18.46 -6.94
N VAL A 60 42.64 17.53 -5.98
CA VAL A 60 43.21 17.76 -4.65
C VAL A 60 44.76 17.70 -4.67
N GLY A 61 45.35 17.08 -5.69
CA GLY A 61 46.81 16.99 -5.83
C GLY A 61 47.46 15.81 -5.11
N PHE A 62 46.74 14.68 -4.96
CA PHE A 62 47.29 13.43 -4.43
C PHE A 62 48.45 12.88 -5.30
N ALA A 63 49.16 11.86 -4.81
CA ALA A 63 50.29 11.28 -5.52
C ALA A 63 49.93 10.83 -6.96
N PRO A 64 50.68 11.21 -8.00
CA PRO A 64 50.29 10.98 -9.40
C PRO A 64 50.44 9.51 -9.88
N GLU A 65 50.92 8.62 -9.02
CA GLU A 65 51.18 7.21 -9.36
C GLU A 65 49.87 6.45 -9.61
N ILE A 66 49.81 5.74 -10.75
CA ILE A 66 48.64 4.98 -11.20
C ILE A 66 48.23 3.91 -10.15
N TRP A 67 49.20 3.24 -9.52
CA TRP A 67 48.88 2.19 -8.57
C TRP A 67 48.28 2.73 -7.26
N ARG A 68 48.68 3.93 -6.84
CA ARG A 68 48.10 4.59 -5.66
C ARG A 68 46.70 5.12 -5.92
N PHE A 69 46.40 5.50 -7.17
CA PHE A 69 45.04 5.81 -7.60
C PHE A 69 44.12 4.58 -7.45
N PHE A 70 44.52 3.40 -7.95
CA PHE A 70 43.71 2.19 -7.78
C PHE A 70 43.56 1.77 -6.31
N ARG A 71 44.61 1.94 -5.50
CA ARG A 71 44.51 1.73 -4.06
C ARG A 71 43.51 2.67 -3.39
N PHE A 72 43.47 3.93 -3.82
CA PHE A 72 42.50 4.91 -3.35
C PHE A 72 41.06 4.56 -3.77
N VAL A 73 40.86 4.17 -5.03
CA VAL A 73 39.57 3.67 -5.55
C VAL A 73 39.08 2.47 -4.74
N LEU A 74 39.94 1.49 -4.45
CA LEU A 74 39.58 0.29 -3.69
C LEU A 74 39.11 0.61 -2.26
N VAL A 75 39.79 1.55 -1.58
CA VAL A 75 39.36 2.01 -0.25
C VAL A 75 38.02 2.73 -0.34
N LEU A 76 37.82 3.61 -1.34
CA LEU A 76 36.55 4.29 -1.55
C LEU A 76 35.39 3.34 -1.83
N PHE A 77 35.62 2.34 -2.68
CA PHE A 77 34.67 1.26 -2.96
C PHE A 77 34.30 0.52 -1.67
N SER A 78 35.30 0.16 -0.85
CA SER A 78 35.08 -0.58 0.41
C SER A 78 34.28 0.25 1.42
N VAL A 79 34.57 1.55 1.54
CA VAL A 79 33.79 2.49 2.36
C VAL A 79 32.36 2.60 1.86
N HIS A 80 32.17 2.67 0.55
CA HIS A 80 30.85 2.77 -0.06
C HIS A 80 30.02 1.51 0.20
N GLN A 81 30.59 0.30 0.02
CA GLN A 81 29.92 -0.97 0.34
C GLN A 81 29.51 -1.08 1.81
N MET A 82 30.41 -0.70 2.73
CA MET A 82 30.11 -0.66 4.16
C MET A 82 28.98 0.32 4.47
N THR A 83 28.99 1.49 3.84
CA THR A 83 27.98 2.54 4.04
C THR A 83 26.60 2.10 3.53
N ILE A 84 26.52 1.46 2.36
CA ILE A 84 25.28 0.86 1.86
C ILE A 84 24.74 -0.18 2.85
N GLY A 85 25.61 -1.05 3.37
CA GLY A 85 25.25 -2.04 4.39
C GLY A 85 24.66 -1.39 5.65
N LEU A 86 25.27 -0.30 6.13
CA LEU A 86 24.82 0.46 7.29
C LEU A 86 23.44 1.11 7.04
N PHE A 87 23.24 1.73 5.89
CA PHE A 87 21.94 2.33 5.56
C PHE A 87 20.84 1.27 5.44
N ARG A 88 21.16 0.11 4.86
CA ARG A 88 20.24 -1.03 4.72
C ARG A 88 19.82 -1.60 6.07
N THR A 89 20.76 -1.76 7.02
CA THR A 89 20.42 -2.23 8.38
C THR A 89 19.53 -1.24 9.11
N LEU A 90 19.90 0.05 9.13
CA LEU A 90 19.15 1.08 9.82
C LEU A 90 17.73 1.22 9.26
N ALA A 91 17.58 1.18 7.92
CA ALA A 91 16.28 1.21 7.27
C ALA A 91 15.44 -0.04 7.59
N SER A 92 16.05 -1.24 7.62
CA SER A 92 15.34 -2.48 7.97
C SER A 92 14.84 -2.52 9.42
N VAL A 93 15.57 -1.88 10.35
CA VAL A 93 15.22 -1.81 11.77
C VAL A 93 14.16 -0.73 12.03
N ALA A 94 14.43 0.49 11.55
CA ALA A 94 13.60 1.66 11.83
C ALA A 94 12.27 1.64 11.07
N ARG A 95 12.24 1.10 9.84
CA ARG A 95 11.05 0.91 8.99
C ARG A 95 10.28 2.21 8.64
N ASP A 96 10.71 3.35 9.15
CA ASP A 96 10.21 4.69 8.87
C ASP A 96 11.36 5.63 8.46
N MET A 97 11.07 6.53 7.53
CA MET A 97 12.06 7.46 6.97
C MET A 97 12.65 8.37 8.05
N VAL A 98 11.81 8.98 8.89
CA VAL A 98 12.24 9.94 9.93
C VAL A 98 13.09 9.25 11.00
N ALA A 99 12.66 8.08 11.49
CA ALA A 99 13.39 7.30 12.47
C ALA A 99 14.75 6.84 11.92
N THR A 100 14.79 6.42 10.65
CA THR A 100 16.04 6.03 9.99
C THR A 100 17.01 7.21 9.90
N PHE A 101 16.56 8.40 9.50
CA PHE A 101 17.42 9.59 9.45
C PHE A 101 17.99 9.98 10.81
N ALA A 102 17.18 9.90 11.88
CA ALA A 102 17.63 10.18 13.23
C ALA A 102 18.73 9.20 13.67
N LEU A 103 18.53 7.90 13.42
CA LEU A 103 19.52 6.87 13.75
C LEU A 103 20.80 7.00 12.93
N VAL A 104 20.68 7.29 11.63
CA VAL A 104 21.83 7.55 10.76
C VAL A 104 22.65 8.71 11.29
N SER A 105 22.00 9.84 11.61
CA SER A 105 22.68 11.03 12.12
C SER A 105 23.43 10.72 13.42
N ALA A 106 22.80 9.98 14.34
CA ALA A 106 23.43 9.53 15.57
C ALA A 106 24.64 8.59 15.32
N CYS A 107 24.52 7.64 14.40
CA CYS A 107 25.61 6.74 14.03
C CYS A 107 26.78 7.50 13.38
N LEU A 108 26.50 8.45 12.48
CA LEU A 108 27.54 9.26 11.83
C LEU A 108 28.31 10.13 12.85
N LEU A 109 27.61 10.71 13.83
CA LEU A 109 28.28 11.48 14.89
C LEU A 109 29.28 10.64 15.69
N ILE A 110 28.93 9.38 16.00
CA ILE A 110 29.83 8.43 16.68
C ILE A 110 31.02 8.05 15.77
N ILE A 111 30.79 7.95 14.47
CA ILE A 111 31.82 7.59 13.48
C ILE A 111 32.84 8.72 13.28
N PHE A 112 32.41 9.99 13.34
CA PHE A 112 33.26 11.17 13.09
C PHE A 112 33.97 11.74 14.32
N SER A 113 33.60 11.37 15.56
CA SER A 113 34.16 11.97 16.78
C SER A 113 35.53 11.38 17.21
N SER A 114 36.52 11.33 16.31
CA SER A 114 37.85 10.78 16.61
C SER A 114 38.83 11.78 17.24
N ALA A 115 38.49 13.07 17.34
CA ALA A 115 39.46 14.12 17.66
C ALA A 115 39.67 14.42 19.17
N MET A 116 38.72 14.09 20.07
CA MET A 116 38.85 14.37 21.50
C MET A 116 38.08 13.35 22.35
N VAL A 117 38.66 12.16 22.49
CA VAL A 117 38.01 11.03 23.18
C VAL A 117 38.59 10.88 24.59
N LYS A 118 37.75 10.93 25.63
CA LYS A 118 38.17 10.62 27.02
C LYS A 118 38.68 9.17 27.09
N PRO A 119 39.60 8.82 28.01
CA PRO A 119 40.24 7.50 28.04
C PRO A 119 39.27 6.31 28.02
N TRP A 120 38.10 6.44 28.65
CA TRP A 120 37.08 5.37 28.68
C TRP A 120 36.25 5.21 27.40
N TRP A 121 36.35 6.13 26.43
CA TRP A 121 35.74 6.00 25.09
C TRP A 121 36.74 5.52 24.04
N ALA A 122 37.99 5.17 24.43
CA ALA A 122 39.02 4.72 23.50
C ALA A 122 38.60 3.50 22.65
N TRP A 123 37.65 2.68 23.12
CA TRP A 123 37.09 1.56 22.36
C TRP A 123 36.27 1.99 21.14
N ALA A 124 35.60 3.16 21.19
CA ALA A 124 34.76 3.65 20.08
C ALA A 124 35.61 3.95 18.84
N PHE A 125 36.87 4.35 19.05
CA PHE A 125 37.85 4.52 17.98
C PHE A 125 38.10 3.23 17.19
N TRP A 126 38.18 2.08 17.88
CA TRP A 126 38.43 0.77 17.28
C TRP A 126 37.19 0.16 16.61
N ILE A 127 36.00 0.65 16.96
CA ILE A 127 34.73 0.23 16.36
C ILE A 127 34.37 1.06 15.12
N SER A 128 34.87 2.28 14.99
CA SER A 128 34.55 3.14 13.85
C SER A 128 35.21 2.62 12.56
N PRO A 129 34.46 2.22 11.53
CA PRO A 129 35.04 1.75 10.27
C PRO A 129 35.77 2.88 9.50
N LEU A 130 35.39 4.14 9.75
CA LEU A 130 35.97 5.29 9.05
C LEU A 130 37.41 5.59 9.51
N THR A 131 37.78 5.22 10.74
CA THR A 131 39.17 5.40 11.23
C THR A 131 40.14 4.49 10.46
N TYR A 132 39.71 3.26 10.14
CA TYR A 132 40.47 2.34 9.29
C TYR A 132 40.56 2.83 7.85
N ALA A 133 39.48 3.41 7.30
CA ALA A 133 39.50 4.03 5.98
C ALA A 133 40.47 5.22 5.92
N GLN A 134 40.45 6.10 6.92
CA GLN A 134 41.36 7.24 7.04
C GLN A 134 42.81 6.76 7.12
N ARG A 135 43.11 5.77 7.97
CA ARG A 135 44.46 5.17 8.07
C ARG A 135 44.93 4.58 6.74
N ALA A 136 44.07 3.85 6.03
CA ALA A 136 44.41 3.26 4.74
C ALA A 136 44.72 4.33 3.67
N ILE A 137 43.93 5.42 3.61
CA ILE A 137 44.18 6.54 2.70
C ILE A 137 45.48 7.27 3.07
N SER A 138 45.70 7.54 4.35
CA SER A 138 46.90 8.24 4.83
C SER A 138 48.18 7.45 4.56
N VAL A 139 48.19 6.14 4.80
CA VAL A 139 49.35 5.27 4.47
C VAL A 139 49.59 5.25 2.96
N ASN A 140 48.53 5.17 2.16
CA ASN A 140 48.64 5.19 0.70
C ASN A 140 49.20 6.51 0.15
N GLU A 141 48.89 7.66 0.75
CA GLU A 141 49.39 8.96 0.31
C GLU A 141 50.80 9.25 0.85
N PHE A 142 51.00 9.17 2.17
CA PHE A 142 52.27 9.54 2.80
C PHE A 142 53.40 8.52 2.59
N GLY A 143 53.08 7.35 2.04
CA GLY A 143 54.07 6.37 1.56
C GLY A 143 54.63 6.67 0.16
N ALA A 144 54.24 7.77 -0.50
CA ALA A 144 54.72 8.12 -1.85
C ALA A 144 56.17 8.65 -1.85
N GLU A 145 56.88 8.48 -2.96
CA GLU A 145 58.30 8.86 -3.09
C GLU A 145 58.55 10.33 -2.76
N ARG A 146 57.59 11.22 -3.06
CA ARG A 146 57.66 12.65 -2.71
C ARG A 146 57.80 12.92 -1.21
N TRP A 147 57.26 12.03 -0.37
CA TRP A 147 57.24 12.15 1.09
C TRP A 147 58.39 11.39 1.76
N MET A 148 59.20 10.66 0.98
CA MET A 148 60.36 9.89 1.47
C MET A 148 61.64 10.72 1.62
N LYS A 149 61.56 12.05 1.51
CA LYS A 149 62.70 12.94 1.76
C LYS A 149 63.07 12.95 3.25
N SER A 150 64.37 13.07 3.53
CA SER A 150 64.89 13.25 4.90
C SER A 150 64.25 14.49 5.53
N SER A 151 63.67 14.34 6.72
CA SER A 151 63.09 15.48 7.43
C SER A 151 64.19 16.32 8.10
N THR A 152 63.96 17.62 8.27
CA THR A 152 64.83 18.53 9.03
C THR A 152 64.57 18.48 10.54
N PHE A 153 63.48 17.83 10.98
CA PHE A 153 62.93 17.89 12.34
C PHE A 153 62.83 16.53 13.06
N GLY A 154 63.57 15.51 12.60
CA GLY A 154 63.64 14.19 13.25
C GLY A 154 64.34 13.11 12.43
N ASN A 155 64.67 11.99 13.08
CA ASN A 155 65.25 10.80 12.44
C ASN A 155 64.14 10.03 11.70
N GLY A 156 63.86 10.40 10.45
CA GLY A 156 62.87 9.74 9.62
C GLY A 156 62.56 10.49 8.32
N THR A 157 61.74 9.87 7.47
CA THR A 157 61.16 10.55 6.30
C THR A 157 60.08 11.53 6.73
N ILE A 158 59.83 12.57 5.93
CA ILE A 158 58.77 13.56 6.21
C ILE A 158 57.41 12.87 6.38
N GLY A 159 57.07 11.91 5.51
CA GLY A 159 55.81 11.16 5.59
C GLY A 159 55.67 10.38 6.90
N HIS A 160 56.74 9.72 7.37
CA HIS A 160 56.73 8.96 8.62
C HIS A 160 56.52 9.86 9.85
N ASN A 161 57.15 11.03 9.88
CA ASN A 161 56.99 11.98 10.97
C ASN A 161 55.60 12.61 11.00
N VAL A 162 55.01 12.91 9.83
CA VAL A 162 53.62 13.41 9.74
C VAL A 162 52.63 12.36 10.24
N LEU A 163 52.78 11.10 9.84
CA LEU A 163 51.92 10.01 10.30
C LEU A 163 52.02 9.82 11.83
N ASN A 164 53.24 9.78 12.37
CA ASN A 164 53.45 9.61 13.82
C ASN A 164 52.90 10.78 14.63
N ASN A 165 53.06 12.02 14.16
CA ASN A 165 52.53 13.21 14.83
C ASN A 165 51.00 13.19 14.90
N HIS A 166 50.33 12.59 13.91
CA HIS A 166 48.88 12.41 13.90
C HIS A 166 48.40 11.08 14.51
N SER A 167 49.28 10.32 15.18
CA SER A 167 48.98 8.98 15.72
C SER A 167 48.43 7.98 14.68
N LEU A 168 48.86 8.16 13.43
CA LEU A 168 48.54 7.30 12.30
C LEU A 168 49.64 6.26 12.10
N THR A 169 49.25 5.10 11.60
CA THR A 169 50.14 3.96 11.40
C THR A 169 51.03 4.16 10.19
N THR A 170 52.25 3.61 10.22
CA THR A 170 53.26 3.80 9.18
C THR A 170 53.51 2.56 8.32
N ASP A 171 53.08 1.37 8.76
CA ASP A 171 53.26 0.14 7.96
C ASP A 171 52.24 0.01 6.82
N ASP A 172 52.71 -0.38 5.64
CA ASP A 172 51.89 -0.70 4.47
C ASP A 172 50.85 -1.81 4.71
N ARG A 173 51.05 -2.66 5.71
CA ARG A 173 50.09 -3.72 6.10
C ARG A 173 48.75 -3.14 6.55
N TRP A 174 48.76 -1.93 7.14
CA TRP A 174 47.55 -1.26 7.59
C TRP A 174 46.61 -0.86 6.45
N TYR A 175 47.14 -0.71 5.22
CA TYR A 175 46.31 -0.52 4.04
C TYR A 175 45.39 -1.72 3.82
N TRP A 176 45.97 -2.92 3.72
CA TRP A 176 45.21 -4.15 3.49
C TRP A 176 44.33 -4.54 4.67
N LEU A 177 44.80 -4.27 5.89
CA LEU A 177 43.96 -4.43 7.08
C LEU A 177 42.73 -3.53 7.02
N GLY A 178 42.90 -2.26 6.64
CA GLY A 178 41.78 -1.32 6.51
C GLY A 178 40.74 -1.78 5.48
N VAL A 179 41.19 -2.22 4.30
CA VAL A 179 40.31 -2.78 3.27
C VAL A 179 39.58 -4.03 3.76
N GLY A 180 40.31 -4.97 4.39
CA GLY A 180 39.74 -6.21 4.92
C GLY A 180 38.68 -5.97 6.01
N VAL A 181 38.95 -5.05 6.93
CA VAL A 181 38.00 -4.66 7.98
C VAL A 181 36.74 -4.04 7.36
N LEU A 182 36.89 -3.11 6.42
CA LEU A 182 35.74 -2.46 5.76
C LEU A 182 34.84 -3.47 5.02
N LEU A 183 35.42 -4.42 4.28
CA LEU A 183 34.67 -5.47 3.60
C LEU A 183 34.00 -6.43 4.59
N THR A 184 34.66 -6.74 5.71
CA THR A 184 34.07 -7.54 6.80
C THR A 184 32.87 -6.83 7.42
N TYR A 185 32.96 -5.52 7.67
CA TYR A 185 31.84 -4.71 8.11
C TYR A 185 30.69 -4.71 7.10
N ALA A 186 30.99 -4.59 5.81
CA ALA A 186 29.98 -4.64 4.76
C ALA A 186 29.22 -5.98 4.78
N LEU A 187 29.91 -7.11 4.89
CA LEU A 187 29.27 -8.43 4.99
C LEU A 187 28.45 -8.57 6.28
N PHE A 188 29.03 -8.20 7.42
CA PHE A 188 28.39 -8.28 8.73
C PHE A 188 27.08 -7.47 8.78
N LEU A 189 27.10 -6.23 8.28
CA LEU A 189 25.91 -5.39 8.23
C LEU A 189 24.84 -5.97 7.30
N ASN A 190 25.22 -6.53 6.15
CA ASN A 190 24.23 -7.18 5.27
C ASN A 190 23.59 -8.43 5.91
N VAL A 191 24.34 -9.19 6.71
CA VAL A 191 23.79 -10.31 7.51
C VAL A 191 22.81 -9.80 8.56
N ILE A 192 23.15 -8.74 9.31
CA ILE A 192 22.23 -8.13 10.27
C ILE A 192 20.97 -7.63 9.58
N ALA A 193 21.08 -7.00 8.41
CA ALA A 193 19.92 -6.53 7.66
C ALA A 193 19.03 -7.71 7.24
N THR A 194 19.63 -8.82 6.82
CA THR A 194 18.89 -10.05 6.48
C THR A 194 18.17 -10.62 7.69
N LEU A 195 18.83 -10.69 8.84
CA LEU A 195 18.22 -11.14 10.10
C LEU A 195 17.11 -10.20 10.55
N ALA A 196 17.31 -8.89 10.41
CA ALA A 196 16.29 -7.89 10.74
C ALA A 196 15.04 -8.10 9.88
N LEU A 197 15.20 -8.29 8.56
CA LEU A 197 14.08 -8.56 7.64
C LEU A 197 13.42 -9.93 7.88
N ALA A 198 14.19 -10.93 8.32
CA ALA A 198 13.66 -12.25 8.62
C ALA A 198 12.82 -12.27 9.90
N PHE A 199 13.31 -11.63 10.98
CA PHE A 199 12.73 -11.78 12.31
C PHE A 199 11.86 -10.61 12.77
N LEU A 200 12.04 -9.38 12.26
CA LEU A 200 11.13 -8.30 12.62
C LEU A 200 9.75 -8.53 11.99
N HIS A 201 8.74 -8.56 12.85
CA HIS A 201 7.35 -8.58 12.45
C HIS A 201 6.91 -7.21 11.93
N ARG A 202 5.90 -7.17 11.05
CA ARG A 202 5.34 -5.93 10.51
C ARG A 202 4.90 -5.02 11.66
N SER A 203 5.43 -3.78 11.70
CA SER A 203 4.87 -2.75 12.56
C SER A 203 3.55 -2.32 11.93
N ALA A 204 2.44 -2.90 12.38
CA ALA A 204 1.13 -2.41 12.01
C ALA A 204 1.04 -0.96 12.52
N ASN A 205 1.10 0.02 11.61
CA ASN A 205 0.74 1.40 11.94
C ASN A 205 -0.73 1.41 12.34
N ARG A 206 -0.99 1.20 13.64
CA ARG A 206 -2.28 1.31 14.33
C ARG A 206 -2.95 2.68 14.12
N THR A 207 -2.22 3.65 13.58
CA THR A 207 -2.64 5.03 13.38
C THR A 207 -3.66 5.21 12.24
N THR A 208 -3.60 4.40 11.17
CA THR A 208 -4.55 4.51 10.06
C THR A 208 -5.94 4.00 10.43
N PHE A 209 -6.01 3.05 11.37
CA PHE A 209 -7.27 2.50 11.88
C PHE A 209 -7.98 3.47 12.85
N TRP A 210 -7.22 4.23 13.64
CA TRP A 210 -7.76 5.21 14.58
C TRP A 210 -8.45 6.41 13.89
N PHE A 211 -7.99 6.82 12.70
CA PHE A 211 -8.55 7.98 12.01
C PHE A 211 -9.94 7.69 11.40
N LEU A 212 -10.17 6.47 10.92
CA LEU A 212 -11.48 6.04 10.39
C LEU A 212 -12.53 5.91 11.49
N PHE A 213 -12.16 5.45 12.70
CA PHE A 213 -13.09 5.32 13.82
C PHE A 213 -13.34 6.65 14.54
N SER A 214 -12.35 7.55 14.63
CA SER A 214 -12.52 8.82 15.34
C SER A 214 -13.43 9.83 14.61
N ALA A 215 -13.75 9.59 13.34
CA ALA A 215 -14.72 10.38 12.57
C ALA A 215 -16.18 9.94 12.79
N GLY A 216 -16.42 8.76 13.38
CA GLY A 216 -17.74 8.15 13.49
C GLY A 216 -18.44 8.32 14.84
N ASP A 217 -17.75 8.70 15.92
CA ASP A 217 -18.36 8.60 17.25
C ASP A 217 -18.06 9.80 18.17
N ARG A 218 -18.94 10.79 18.10
CA ARG A 218 -19.14 11.76 19.18
C ARG A 218 -20.57 11.63 19.69
N LYS A 219 -20.82 10.71 20.64
CA LYS A 219 -21.61 10.92 21.88
C LYS A 219 -21.93 9.59 22.59
N LYS A 220 -21.24 9.30 23.69
CA LYS A 220 -21.79 9.20 25.06
C LYS A 220 -20.75 8.60 26.01
N LYS A 221 -20.46 9.32 27.10
CA LYS A 221 -19.82 8.79 28.31
C LYS A 221 -20.91 8.18 29.20
N SER A 222 -20.74 6.94 29.64
CA SER A 222 -20.73 6.57 31.06
C SER A 222 -20.55 5.06 31.30
N SER A 223 -19.95 4.76 32.46
CA SER A 223 -19.82 3.47 33.15
C SER A 223 -18.70 2.54 32.66
N GLY A 224 -17.81 2.22 33.59
CA GLY A 224 -16.53 1.58 33.35
C GLY A 224 -16.64 0.13 32.89
N THR A 225 -15.99 -0.15 31.78
CA THR A 225 -15.47 -1.47 31.42
C THR A 225 -14.13 -1.19 30.74
N SER A 226 -13.07 -1.87 31.17
CA SER A 226 -11.75 -1.65 30.58
C SER A 226 -11.81 -1.97 29.08
N MET A 227 -11.21 -1.10 28.27
CA MET A 227 -11.19 -1.22 26.80
C MET A 227 -10.60 -2.56 26.31
N GLU A 228 -9.82 -3.26 27.15
CA GLU A 228 -9.29 -4.60 26.88
C GLU A 228 -10.38 -5.69 26.81
N GLU A 229 -11.50 -5.53 27.51
CA GLU A 229 -12.58 -6.52 27.54
C GLU A 229 -13.49 -6.44 26.30
N VAL A 230 -13.62 -5.23 25.72
CA VAL A 230 -14.33 -5.01 24.44
C VAL A 230 -13.52 -5.57 23.26
N VAL A 231 -12.18 -5.48 23.30
CA VAL A 231 -11.28 -6.04 22.28
C VAL A 231 -11.28 -7.58 22.27
N ARG A 232 -11.54 -8.23 23.40
CA ARG A 232 -11.62 -9.71 23.48
C ARG A 232 -12.94 -10.30 22.98
N ARG A 233 -14.03 -9.52 22.89
CA ARG A 233 -15.38 -10.03 22.54
C ARG A 233 -15.86 -9.69 21.13
N GLY A 234 -15.16 -8.83 20.38
CA GLY A 234 -15.45 -8.55 18.98
C GLY A 234 -14.47 -9.27 18.06
N THR A 235 -14.91 -10.32 17.37
CA THR A 235 -14.20 -10.90 16.22
C THR A 235 -14.15 -9.86 15.09
N PHE A 236 -13.17 -8.96 15.15
CA PHE A 236 -12.70 -8.22 14.00
C PHE A 236 -11.46 -8.95 13.47
N LEU A 237 -11.62 -9.67 12.35
CA LEU A 237 -10.47 -10.11 11.58
C LEU A 237 -9.71 -8.85 11.16
N PRO A 238 -8.39 -8.74 11.44
CA PRO A 238 -7.61 -7.57 11.10
C PRO A 238 -7.33 -7.61 9.59
N PHE A 239 -8.32 -7.26 8.77
CA PHE A 239 -8.10 -7.09 7.35
C PHE A 239 -7.40 -5.75 7.14
N GLU A 240 -6.09 -5.83 6.90
CA GLU A 240 -5.35 -4.75 6.28
C GLU A 240 -5.76 -4.68 4.81
N PRO A 241 -6.30 -3.54 4.33
CA PRO A 241 -6.60 -3.39 2.91
C PRO A 241 -5.28 -3.50 2.12
N LEU A 242 -5.15 -4.58 1.37
CA LEU A 242 -4.03 -4.84 0.48
C LEU A 242 -4.09 -3.89 -0.72
N VAL A 243 -3.51 -2.71 -0.57
CA VAL A 243 -3.25 -1.80 -1.68
C VAL A 243 -1.90 -2.16 -2.30
N MET A 244 -1.91 -3.01 -3.32
CA MET A 244 -0.77 -3.14 -4.24
C MET A 244 -0.76 -1.94 -5.19
N THR A 245 0.27 -1.11 -5.12
CA THR A 245 0.59 -0.12 -6.16
C THR A 245 1.92 -0.49 -6.77
N PHE A 246 1.87 -1.00 -7.99
CA PHE A 246 3.05 -1.30 -8.78
C PHE A 246 3.38 -0.11 -9.69
N HIS A 247 4.63 0.34 -9.68
CA HIS A 247 5.11 1.40 -10.59
C HIS A 247 5.49 0.86 -11.98
N ASN A 248 5.76 -0.44 -12.06
CA ASN A 248 5.89 -1.23 -13.27
C ASN A 248 5.90 -2.68 -12.80
N VAL A 249 4.75 -3.36 -12.86
CA VAL A 249 4.73 -4.81 -12.72
C VAL A 249 4.59 -5.41 -14.10
N SER A 250 5.73 -5.79 -14.65
CA SER A 250 5.80 -6.98 -15.49
C SER A 250 5.69 -8.18 -14.55
N TYR A 251 4.48 -8.70 -14.38
CA TYR A 251 4.28 -9.94 -13.65
C TYR A 251 4.78 -11.06 -14.57
N PHE A 252 5.99 -11.55 -14.32
CA PHE A 252 6.41 -12.83 -14.85
C PHE A 252 5.80 -13.89 -13.93
N VAL A 253 4.62 -14.38 -14.29
CA VAL A 253 4.17 -15.66 -13.76
C VAL A 253 5.24 -16.65 -14.21
N GLU A 254 5.97 -17.25 -13.27
CA GLU A 254 6.87 -18.35 -13.60
C GLU A 254 5.97 -19.54 -13.96
N MET A 255 5.60 -19.58 -15.24
CA MET A 255 4.71 -20.58 -15.79
C MET A 255 5.38 -21.95 -15.57
N PRO A 256 4.67 -22.97 -15.06
CA PRO A 256 5.21 -24.32 -15.04
C PRO A 256 5.70 -24.67 -16.46
N LYS A 257 6.90 -25.28 -16.56
CA LYS A 257 7.72 -25.41 -17.78
C LYS A 257 7.08 -26.15 -18.97
N VAL A 258 5.78 -26.44 -18.92
CA VAL A 258 5.06 -27.36 -19.81
C VAL A 258 4.26 -26.67 -20.92
N TYR A 259 4.13 -25.34 -20.96
CA TYR A 259 3.29 -24.68 -21.98
C TYR A 259 4.05 -23.77 -22.94
N PHE A 260 4.30 -24.29 -24.15
CA PHE A 260 4.62 -23.52 -25.36
C PHE A 260 3.38 -22.81 -25.97
N SER A 261 2.19 -22.95 -25.36
CA SER A 261 0.91 -22.33 -25.73
C SER A 261 0.48 -21.19 -24.78
N SER A 262 1.45 -20.49 -24.18
CA SER A 262 1.22 -19.53 -23.08
C SER A 262 0.42 -18.29 -23.50
N LEU A 263 0.55 -17.83 -24.75
CA LEU A 263 -0.18 -16.65 -25.24
C LEU A 263 -1.65 -16.93 -25.49
N GLU A 264 -2.01 -18.09 -26.05
CA GLU A 264 -3.41 -18.46 -26.29
C GLU A 264 -4.18 -18.59 -24.97
N PHE A 265 -3.54 -19.16 -23.95
CA PHE A 265 -4.14 -19.26 -22.63
C PHE A 265 -4.33 -17.89 -21.98
N VAL A 266 -3.34 -16.99 -22.09
CA VAL A 266 -3.48 -15.61 -21.62
C VAL A 266 -4.61 -14.89 -22.36
N GLU A 267 -4.74 -15.07 -23.66
CA GLU A 267 -5.87 -14.51 -24.43
C GLU A 267 -7.22 -15.09 -23.99
N GLN A 268 -7.28 -16.38 -23.68
CA GLN A 268 -8.49 -16.99 -23.13
C GLN A 268 -8.88 -16.39 -21.77
N VAL A 269 -7.90 -16.18 -20.88
CA VAL A 269 -8.13 -15.54 -19.57
C VAL A 269 -8.59 -14.09 -19.74
N MET A 270 -7.98 -13.34 -20.67
CA MET A 270 -8.37 -11.96 -20.97
C MET A 270 -9.81 -11.86 -21.49
N ARG A 271 -10.24 -12.82 -22.33
CA ARG A 271 -11.62 -12.94 -22.80
C ARG A 271 -12.60 -13.26 -21.68
N LEU A 272 -12.22 -14.19 -20.81
CA LEU A 272 -13.05 -14.64 -19.70
C LEU A 272 -13.38 -13.47 -18.75
N VAL A 273 -12.39 -12.61 -18.53
CA VAL A 273 -12.47 -11.46 -17.64
C VAL A 273 -12.93 -10.18 -18.37
N GLU A 274 -13.31 -10.28 -19.65
CA GLU A 274 -13.84 -9.18 -20.48
C GLU A 274 -12.87 -7.96 -20.54
N LEU A 275 -11.55 -8.21 -20.62
CA LEU A 275 -10.50 -7.17 -20.66
C LEU A 275 -9.82 -7.04 -22.03
N ASP A 276 -10.34 -7.68 -23.08
CA ASP A 276 -9.71 -7.71 -24.41
C ASP A 276 -9.44 -6.31 -24.99
N THR A 277 -10.38 -5.39 -24.82
CA THR A 277 -10.29 -4.01 -25.32
C THR A 277 -9.20 -3.20 -24.61
N LEU A 278 -8.73 -3.67 -23.45
CA LEU A 278 -7.78 -2.97 -22.58
C LEU A 278 -6.41 -3.67 -22.54
N ARG A 279 -6.13 -4.62 -23.46
CA ARG A 279 -4.88 -5.39 -23.50
C ARG A 279 -3.61 -4.54 -23.50
N LEU A 280 -3.65 -3.37 -24.14
CA LEU A 280 -2.52 -2.43 -24.26
C LEU A 280 -2.67 -1.20 -23.36
N ALA A 281 -3.70 -1.16 -22.51
CA ALA A 281 -3.95 -0.02 -21.63
C ALA A 281 -3.00 -0.03 -20.44
N LEU A 282 -2.51 1.16 -20.06
CA LEU A 282 -1.71 1.35 -18.86
C LEU A 282 -2.57 1.16 -17.60
N VAL A 283 -2.13 0.25 -16.71
CA VAL A 283 -2.80 -0.05 -15.43
C VAL A 283 -2.86 1.18 -14.50
N GLY A 284 -1.87 2.07 -14.62
CA GLY A 284 -1.77 3.38 -13.96
C GLY A 284 -0.47 3.57 -13.19
N LEU A 285 0.10 4.77 -13.23
CA LEU A 285 1.24 5.20 -12.40
C LEU A 285 0.74 6.05 -11.22
N PRO A 286 1.41 6.07 -10.06
CA PRO A 286 1.08 6.99 -8.97
C PRO A 286 1.04 8.45 -9.44
N GLY A 287 -0.14 9.07 -9.34
CA GLY A 287 -0.38 10.44 -9.83
C GLY A 287 -1.07 10.53 -11.20
N SER A 288 -1.27 9.42 -11.92
CA SER A 288 -2.00 9.38 -13.20
C SER A 288 -3.16 8.39 -13.18
N SER A 289 -4.30 8.75 -13.78
CA SER A 289 -5.45 7.84 -13.90
C SER A 289 -5.21 6.82 -15.01
N GLY A 290 -4.97 5.56 -14.64
CA GLY A 290 -4.96 4.41 -15.57
C GLY A 290 -6.31 3.70 -15.61
N LEU A 291 -6.30 2.39 -15.45
CA LEU A 291 -7.52 1.56 -15.39
C LEU A 291 -8.46 1.99 -14.25
N SER A 292 -9.76 1.83 -14.48
CA SER A 292 -10.81 2.00 -13.48
C SER A 292 -10.60 1.02 -12.31
N ARG A 293 -11.19 1.31 -11.14
CA ARG A 293 -11.11 0.40 -9.98
C ARG A 293 -11.65 -1.00 -10.29
N GLU A 294 -12.72 -1.04 -11.07
CA GLU A 294 -13.40 -2.26 -11.51
C GLU A 294 -12.54 -3.06 -12.50
N GLN A 295 -11.97 -2.40 -13.50
CA GLN A 295 -11.01 -3.00 -14.44
C GLN A 295 -9.76 -3.53 -13.72
N ARG A 296 -9.25 -2.80 -12.71
CA ARG A 296 -8.10 -3.25 -11.92
C ARG A 296 -8.41 -4.49 -11.09
N LYS A 297 -9.61 -4.58 -10.51
CA LYS A 297 -10.05 -5.79 -9.78
C LYS A 297 -10.11 -6.99 -10.71
N ARG A 298 -10.74 -6.82 -11.88
CA ARG A 298 -10.77 -7.82 -12.95
C ARG A 298 -9.36 -8.24 -13.37
N LEU A 299 -8.44 -7.30 -13.55
CA LEU A 299 -7.05 -7.63 -13.87
C LEU A 299 -6.36 -8.44 -12.77
N THR A 300 -6.56 -8.10 -11.49
CA THR A 300 -6.02 -8.88 -10.37
C THR A 300 -6.54 -10.31 -10.40
N ILE A 301 -7.82 -10.50 -10.66
CA ILE A 301 -8.44 -11.82 -10.84
C ILE A 301 -7.77 -12.56 -12.01
N ALA A 302 -7.59 -11.89 -13.14
CA ALA A 302 -6.97 -12.49 -14.32
C ALA A 302 -5.55 -13.01 -14.02
N VAL A 303 -4.75 -12.27 -13.26
CA VAL A 303 -3.40 -12.70 -12.84
C VAL A 303 -3.46 -14.01 -12.03
N GLU A 304 -4.42 -14.15 -11.13
CA GLU A 304 -4.60 -15.38 -10.34
C GLU A 304 -5.13 -16.54 -11.22
N LEU A 305 -5.97 -16.25 -12.22
CA LEU A 305 -6.48 -17.26 -13.15
C LEU A 305 -5.41 -17.83 -14.09
N VAL A 306 -4.32 -17.08 -14.35
CA VAL A 306 -3.19 -17.57 -15.16
C VAL A 306 -2.50 -18.77 -14.50
N ALA A 307 -2.58 -18.91 -13.17
CA ALA A 307 -2.07 -20.10 -12.48
C ALA A 307 -2.95 -21.36 -12.70
N ASN A 308 -4.08 -21.22 -13.40
CA ASN A 308 -5.07 -22.28 -13.65
C ASN A 308 -5.51 -23.03 -12.36
N PRO A 309 -5.93 -22.32 -11.30
CA PRO A 309 -6.40 -22.97 -10.07
C PRO A 309 -7.72 -23.73 -10.29
N SER A 310 -7.87 -24.88 -9.64
CA SER A 310 -9.13 -25.65 -9.61
C SER A 310 -10.15 -25.07 -8.62
N ILE A 311 -9.67 -24.45 -7.55
CA ILE A 311 -10.48 -23.81 -6.50
C ILE A 311 -9.93 -22.39 -6.26
N ILE A 312 -10.82 -21.41 -6.22
CA ILE A 312 -10.50 -20.00 -6.04
C ILE A 312 -11.21 -19.49 -4.79
N PHE A 313 -10.44 -18.96 -3.84
CA PHE A 313 -10.96 -18.28 -2.66
C PHE A 313 -10.85 -16.78 -2.86
N MET A 314 -11.94 -16.06 -2.61
CA MET A 314 -11.94 -14.59 -2.67
C MET A 314 -12.57 -14.00 -1.42
N ASP A 315 -11.93 -12.96 -0.91
CA ASP A 315 -12.47 -12.19 0.18
C ASP A 315 -13.02 -10.86 -0.34
N GLU A 316 -14.31 -10.63 -0.15
CA GLU A 316 -15.05 -9.43 -0.53
C GLU A 316 -14.69 -8.85 -1.93
N PRO A 317 -14.91 -9.62 -3.02
CA PRO A 317 -14.53 -9.20 -4.38
C PRO A 317 -15.24 -7.92 -4.85
N THR A 318 -16.34 -7.53 -4.20
CA THR A 318 -17.14 -6.33 -4.50
C THR A 318 -16.77 -5.10 -3.68
N SER A 319 -15.83 -5.19 -2.72
CA SER A 319 -15.47 -4.07 -1.83
C SER A 319 -14.97 -2.82 -2.58
N GLY A 320 -15.48 -1.64 -2.20
CA GLY A 320 -15.09 -0.36 -2.81
C GLY A 320 -15.53 -0.16 -4.28
N LEU A 321 -16.45 -0.99 -4.77
CA LEU A 321 -17.13 -0.84 -6.06
C LEU A 321 -18.58 -0.39 -5.84
N ASP A 322 -19.12 0.35 -6.81
CA ASP A 322 -20.56 0.60 -6.90
C ASP A 322 -21.29 -0.66 -7.40
N ALA A 323 -22.62 -0.70 -7.24
CA ALA A 323 -23.42 -1.88 -7.55
C ALA A 323 -23.27 -2.37 -9.00
N ARG A 324 -23.13 -1.45 -9.96
CA ARG A 324 -22.94 -1.79 -11.38
C ARG A 324 -21.57 -2.41 -11.62
N ALA A 325 -20.51 -1.77 -11.11
CA ALA A 325 -19.16 -2.30 -11.20
C ALA A 325 -19.02 -3.67 -10.52
N ALA A 326 -19.62 -3.83 -9.35
CA ALA A 326 -19.66 -5.11 -8.63
C ALA A 326 -20.34 -6.21 -9.46
N ALA A 327 -21.45 -5.89 -10.13
CA ALA A 327 -22.14 -6.84 -11.01
C ALA A 327 -21.27 -7.28 -12.19
N VAL A 328 -20.48 -6.38 -12.79
CA VAL A 328 -19.55 -6.74 -13.87
C VAL A 328 -18.47 -7.70 -13.38
N VAL A 329 -17.86 -7.43 -12.22
CA VAL A 329 -16.86 -8.35 -11.62
C VAL A 329 -17.45 -9.71 -11.29
N MET A 330 -18.67 -9.74 -10.74
CA MET A 330 -19.33 -11.00 -10.39
C MET A 330 -19.78 -11.78 -11.63
N ARG A 331 -20.12 -11.10 -12.72
CA ARG A 331 -20.38 -11.75 -14.01
C ARG A 331 -19.13 -12.44 -14.56
N THR A 332 -17.96 -11.81 -14.49
CA THR A 332 -16.71 -12.47 -14.94
C THR A 332 -16.35 -13.67 -14.06
N MET A 333 -16.73 -13.63 -12.78
CA MET A 333 -16.62 -14.80 -11.89
C MET A 333 -17.56 -15.91 -12.29
N ARG A 334 -18.80 -15.59 -12.65
CA ARG A 334 -19.75 -16.58 -13.17
C ARG A 334 -19.18 -17.29 -14.41
N ASN A 335 -18.65 -16.52 -15.37
CA ASN A 335 -17.96 -17.07 -16.54
C ASN A 335 -16.79 -17.99 -16.14
N THR A 336 -16.09 -17.68 -15.05
CA THR A 336 -14.98 -18.50 -14.52
C THR A 336 -15.51 -19.84 -13.98
N VAL A 337 -16.59 -19.80 -13.20
CA VAL A 337 -17.21 -21.01 -12.65
C VAL A 337 -17.74 -21.91 -13.76
N ASP A 338 -18.32 -21.33 -14.81
CA ASP A 338 -18.88 -22.06 -15.95
C ASP A 338 -17.83 -22.87 -16.74
N THR A 339 -16.54 -22.56 -16.57
CA THR A 339 -15.44 -23.38 -17.12
C THR A 339 -15.11 -24.63 -16.28
N GLY A 340 -15.82 -24.89 -15.19
CA GLY A 340 -15.62 -26.04 -14.30
C GLY A 340 -14.73 -25.77 -13.09
N ARG A 341 -14.49 -24.50 -12.74
CA ARG A 341 -13.70 -24.10 -11.56
C ARG A 341 -14.62 -23.84 -10.37
N THR A 342 -14.18 -24.19 -9.17
CA THR A 342 -14.93 -23.87 -7.94
C THR A 342 -14.51 -22.52 -7.40
N VAL A 343 -15.47 -21.62 -7.15
CA VAL A 343 -15.22 -20.31 -6.55
C VAL A 343 -15.93 -20.23 -5.20
N VAL A 344 -15.19 -19.90 -4.15
CA VAL A 344 -15.73 -19.62 -2.82
C VAL A 344 -15.42 -18.18 -2.48
N CYS A 345 -16.44 -17.38 -2.18
CA CYS A 345 -16.21 -15.99 -1.77
C CYS A 345 -17.09 -15.50 -0.64
N THR A 346 -16.59 -14.51 0.08
CA THR A 346 -17.34 -13.74 1.08
C THR A 346 -17.89 -12.49 0.40
N ILE A 347 -19.16 -12.14 0.62
CA ILE A 347 -19.72 -10.87 0.18
C ILE A 347 -20.49 -10.20 1.31
N HIS A 348 -20.18 -8.94 1.54
CA HIS A 348 -20.94 -8.08 2.43
C HIS A 348 -22.08 -7.40 1.66
N GLN A 349 -23.33 -7.77 1.98
CA GLN A 349 -24.56 -7.15 1.44
C GLN A 349 -24.63 -7.12 -0.11
N PRO A 350 -24.76 -8.28 -0.78
CA PRO A 350 -24.92 -8.32 -2.24
C PRO A 350 -26.25 -7.67 -2.68
N SER A 351 -26.26 -7.10 -3.88
CA SER A 351 -27.54 -6.79 -4.56
C SER A 351 -28.27 -8.09 -4.91
N ILE A 352 -29.58 -8.00 -5.15
CA ILE A 352 -30.41 -9.16 -5.52
C ILE A 352 -29.85 -9.86 -6.77
N ASP A 353 -29.47 -9.09 -7.79
CA ASP A 353 -28.90 -9.64 -9.03
C ASP A 353 -27.59 -10.40 -8.80
N ILE A 354 -26.72 -9.89 -7.91
CA ILE A 354 -25.47 -10.56 -7.56
C ILE A 354 -25.76 -11.80 -6.71
N PHE A 355 -26.69 -11.72 -5.77
CA PHE A 355 -27.06 -12.83 -4.90
C PHE A 355 -27.61 -14.01 -5.71
N GLU A 356 -28.43 -13.73 -6.73
CA GLU A 356 -28.99 -14.75 -7.63
C GLU A 356 -27.95 -15.36 -8.57
N SER A 357 -26.72 -14.84 -8.65
CA SER A 357 -25.64 -15.44 -9.44
C SER A 357 -24.91 -16.60 -8.75
N PHE A 358 -25.10 -16.76 -7.43
CA PHE A 358 -24.48 -17.82 -6.64
C PHE A 358 -25.17 -19.17 -6.80
N ASP A 359 -24.47 -20.28 -6.65
CA ASP A 359 -25.11 -21.61 -6.67
C ASP A 359 -25.56 -22.03 -5.26
N GLU A 360 -24.71 -21.80 -4.27
CA GLU A 360 -24.92 -22.18 -2.88
C GLU A 360 -24.62 -21.02 -1.93
N LEU A 361 -25.31 -20.99 -0.79
CA LEU A 361 -25.05 -20.07 0.31
C LEU A 361 -24.57 -20.83 1.54
N LEU A 362 -23.49 -20.35 2.13
CA LEU A 362 -23.04 -20.72 3.47
C LEU A 362 -23.22 -19.52 4.41
N LEU A 363 -24.19 -19.62 5.32
CA LEU A 363 -24.45 -18.63 6.35
C LEU A 363 -24.00 -19.14 7.71
N MET A 364 -23.20 -18.35 8.43
CA MET A 364 -22.64 -18.72 9.73
C MET A 364 -23.03 -17.71 10.81
N LYS A 365 -23.24 -18.19 12.04
CA LYS A 365 -23.38 -17.33 13.23
C LYS A 365 -22.07 -17.18 13.97
N GLN A 366 -22.05 -16.20 14.87
CA GLN A 366 -20.94 -15.99 15.79
C GLN A 366 -20.61 -17.28 16.56
N GLY A 367 -19.33 -17.62 16.63
CA GLY A 367 -18.85 -18.89 17.18
C GLY A 367 -18.72 -20.03 16.16
N GLY A 368 -18.71 -19.74 14.85
CA GLY A 368 -18.36 -20.69 13.80
C GLY A 368 -19.43 -21.74 13.48
N LYS A 369 -20.66 -21.54 13.95
CA LYS A 369 -21.77 -22.49 13.73
C LYS A 369 -22.51 -22.13 12.45
N ILE A 370 -22.76 -23.12 11.60
CA ILE A 370 -23.50 -22.93 10.34
C ILE A 370 -24.99 -22.78 10.68
N ILE A 371 -25.62 -21.72 10.16
CA ILE A 371 -27.07 -21.49 10.22
C ILE A 371 -27.74 -22.10 8.99
N TYR A 372 -27.13 -21.93 7.82
CA TYR A 372 -27.64 -22.42 6.55
C TYR A 372 -26.47 -22.81 5.65
N GLY A 373 -26.57 -23.95 4.98
CA GLY A 373 -25.58 -24.44 4.04
C GLY A 373 -26.29 -25.24 2.96
N GLY A 374 -26.39 -24.68 1.77
CA GLY A 374 -27.06 -25.35 0.65
C GLY A 374 -27.44 -24.42 -0.49
N GLN A 375 -28.16 -24.97 -1.45
CA GLN A 375 -28.61 -24.26 -2.66
C GLN A 375 -29.68 -23.23 -2.33
N ARG A 376 -29.54 -22.01 -2.85
CA ARG A 376 -30.53 -20.93 -2.65
C ARG A 376 -31.94 -21.28 -3.16
N GLY A 377 -32.04 -22.11 -4.21
CA GLY A 377 -33.26 -22.35 -4.98
C GLY A 377 -33.57 -21.24 -5.98
N LEU A 378 -34.53 -21.48 -6.88
CA LEU A 378 -34.97 -20.50 -7.88
C LEU A 378 -35.55 -19.27 -7.18
N TYR A 379 -35.02 -18.07 -7.48
CA TYR A 379 -35.40 -16.81 -6.82
C TYR A 379 -35.30 -16.88 -5.29
N SER A 380 -34.30 -17.61 -4.79
CA SER A 380 -34.04 -17.76 -3.35
C SER A 380 -35.19 -18.38 -2.55
N ARG A 381 -36.15 -19.05 -3.20
CA ARG A 381 -37.34 -19.61 -2.52
C ARG A 381 -36.99 -20.64 -1.46
N THR A 382 -36.10 -21.58 -1.76
CA THR A 382 -35.68 -22.63 -0.81
C THR A 382 -35.06 -22.04 0.45
N LEU A 383 -34.26 -20.97 0.28
CA LEU A 383 -33.70 -20.22 1.40
C LEU A 383 -34.78 -19.49 2.20
N ILE A 384 -35.70 -18.81 1.51
CA ILE A 384 -36.80 -18.07 2.15
C ILE A 384 -37.67 -19.03 2.96
N ASP A 385 -38.06 -20.16 2.39
CA ASP A 385 -38.87 -21.19 3.04
C ASP A 385 -38.17 -21.72 4.30
N TYR A 386 -36.86 -21.99 4.22
CA TYR A 386 -36.06 -22.41 5.37
C TYR A 386 -36.14 -21.40 6.52
N PHE A 387 -35.95 -20.11 6.22
CA PHE A 387 -36.00 -19.07 7.25
C PHE A 387 -37.42 -18.77 7.73
N GLN A 388 -38.44 -18.87 6.88
CA GLN A 388 -39.84 -18.72 7.28
C GLN A 388 -40.25 -19.80 8.28
N VAL A 389 -39.89 -21.06 8.00
CA VAL A 389 -40.11 -22.19 8.93
C VAL A 389 -39.33 -21.98 10.22
N MET A 390 -38.06 -21.59 10.14
CA MET A 390 -37.22 -21.40 11.32
C MET A 390 -37.66 -20.23 12.21
N LEU A 391 -38.17 -19.14 11.62
CA LEU A 391 -38.57 -17.92 12.34
C LEU A 391 -40.03 -17.92 12.78
N GLN A 392 -40.83 -18.94 12.41
CA GLN A 392 -42.27 -19.03 12.68
C GLN A 392 -43.03 -17.74 12.32
N LYS A 393 -42.58 -17.02 11.28
CA LYS A 393 -43.19 -15.79 10.79
C LYS A 393 -43.50 -15.93 9.30
N PRO A 394 -44.79 -16.10 8.92
CA PRO A 394 -45.18 -16.25 7.52
C PRO A 394 -45.05 -14.95 6.71
N GLU A 395 -44.87 -13.80 7.36
CA GLU A 395 -44.85 -12.48 6.70
C GLU A 395 -43.55 -11.72 7.06
N LEU A 396 -42.46 -12.00 6.34
CA LEU A 396 -41.22 -11.21 6.45
C LEU A 396 -41.21 -9.99 5.52
N PHE A 397 -42.20 -9.86 4.64
CA PHE A 397 -42.39 -8.69 3.78
C PHE A 397 -43.58 -7.86 4.25
N GLN A 398 -43.46 -7.30 5.45
CA GLN A 398 -44.30 -6.18 5.84
C GLN A 398 -43.84 -4.97 5.02
N GLU A 399 -44.73 -4.39 4.22
CA GLU A 399 -44.47 -3.15 3.49
C GLU A 399 -43.79 -2.14 4.40
N ARG A 400 -42.74 -1.47 3.90
CA ARG A 400 -41.90 -0.53 4.66
C ARG A 400 -42.78 0.46 5.44
N PHE A 401 -42.97 0.19 6.73
CA PHE A 401 -43.61 1.11 7.66
C PHE A 401 -42.63 2.25 7.95
N VAL A 402 -42.77 3.38 7.25
CA VAL A 402 -42.14 4.62 7.69
C VAL A 402 -42.88 5.09 8.95
N PRO A 403 -42.21 5.25 10.10
CA PRO A 403 -42.87 5.77 11.29
C PRO A 403 -43.50 7.13 10.97
N GLY A 404 -44.72 7.41 11.46
CA GLY A 404 -45.46 8.62 11.07
C GLY A 404 -44.69 9.94 11.29
N TRP A 405 -43.76 9.97 12.25
CA TRP A 405 -42.89 11.12 12.48
C TRP A 405 -41.77 11.32 11.43
N TRP A 406 -41.48 10.33 10.58
CA TRP A 406 -40.51 10.43 9.47
C TRP A 406 -41.09 11.06 8.21
N ILE A 407 -42.41 11.26 8.16
CA ILE A 407 -43.10 11.85 7.00
C ILE A 407 -42.56 13.27 6.68
N TRP A 408 -42.08 14.02 7.67
CA TRP A 408 -41.47 15.34 7.44
C TRP A 408 -40.18 15.29 6.60
N LEU A 409 -39.43 14.18 6.62
CA LEU A 409 -38.22 14.01 5.81
C LEU A 409 -38.53 14.04 4.31
N TYR A 410 -39.70 13.53 3.92
CA TYR A 410 -40.21 13.61 2.55
C TYR A 410 -40.41 15.06 2.13
N TYR A 411 -41.02 15.89 2.99
CA TYR A 411 -41.29 17.30 2.67
C TYR A 411 -40.05 18.21 2.69
N ILE A 412 -38.98 17.83 3.40
CA ILE A 412 -37.70 18.55 3.42
C ILE A 412 -36.81 18.17 2.22
N CYS A 413 -37.11 17.07 1.52
CA CYS A 413 -36.30 16.61 0.39
C CYS A 413 -36.68 17.34 -0.90
N PRO A 414 -35.80 18.14 -1.52
CA PRO A 414 -36.11 18.82 -2.78
C PRO A 414 -36.40 17.84 -3.92
N VAL A 415 -35.79 16.63 -3.89
CA VAL A 415 -36.00 15.59 -4.91
C VAL A 415 -37.46 15.12 -4.93
N ALA A 416 -38.11 15.00 -3.76
CA ALA A 416 -39.51 14.62 -3.68
C ALA A 416 -40.42 15.64 -4.40
N TRP A 417 -40.18 16.94 -4.18
CA TRP A 417 -40.90 18.02 -4.86
C TRP A 417 -40.59 18.10 -6.36
N THR A 418 -39.36 17.77 -6.79
CA THR A 418 -39.04 17.67 -8.23
C THR A 418 -39.80 16.54 -8.91
N LEU A 419 -39.84 15.36 -8.30
CA LEU A 419 -40.57 14.20 -8.84
C LEU A 419 -42.07 14.49 -8.91
N GLN A 420 -42.63 15.05 -7.84
CA GLN A 420 -44.03 15.45 -7.80
C GLN A 420 -44.35 16.50 -8.87
N GLY A 421 -43.50 17.52 -9.05
CA GLY A 421 -43.67 18.55 -10.08
C GLY A 421 -43.57 18.01 -11.51
N ILE A 422 -42.58 17.16 -11.80
CA ILE A 422 -42.38 16.57 -13.14
C ILE A 422 -43.52 15.60 -13.46
N ILE A 423 -43.84 14.67 -12.55
CA ILE A 423 -44.85 13.64 -12.80
C ILE A 423 -46.24 14.28 -12.93
N SER A 424 -46.58 15.24 -12.07
CA SER A 424 -47.87 15.96 -12.20
C SER A 424 -47.94 16.84 -13.45
N SER A 425 -46.82 17.38 -13.93
CA SER A 425 -46.78 18.16 -15.18
C SER A 425 -46.87 17.30 -16.44
N GLN A 426 -46.42 16.04 -16.41
CA GLN A 426 -46.37 15.18 -17.59
C GLN A 426 -47.56 14.21 -17.70
N LEU A 427 -48.14 13.83 -16.55
CA LEU A 427 -49.17 12.80 -16.47
C LEU A 427 -50.43 13.24 -15.72
N GLY A 428 -50.46 14.48 -15.19
CA GLY A 428 -51.59 14.97 -14.37
C GLY A 428 -52.85 15.30 -15.15
N ASP A 429 -52.74 15.46 -16.47
CA ASP A 429 -53.78 15.78 -17.44
C ASP A 429 -54.13 14.59 -18.36
N VAL A 430 -53.49 13.43 -18.15
CA VAL A 430 -53.71 12.24 -18.96
C VAL A 430 -54.92 11.46 -18.45
N GLU A 431 -56.01 11.46 -19.23
CA GLU A 431 -57.27 10.77 -18.92
C GLU A 431 -57.36 9.35 -19.49
N THR A 432 -56.27 8.82 -20.06
CA THR A 432 -56.27 7.46 -20.62
C THR A 432 -56.57 6.44 -19.52
N VAL A 433 -57.52 5.54 -19.79
CA VAL A 433 -57.93 4.51 -18.84
C VAL A 433 -56.85 3.43 -18.79
N ILE A 434 -56.36 3.13 -17.59
CA ILE A 434 -55.43 2.02 -17.34
C ILE A 434 -56.21 0.87 -16.71
N GLU A 435 -56.04 -0.34 -17.23
CA GLU A 435 -56.54 -1.57 -16.62
C GLU A 435 -55.35 -2.37 -16.08
N GLY A 436 -55.29 -2.51 -14.75
CA GLY A 436 -54.28 -3.30 -14.04
C GLY A 436 -54.90 -4.19 -12.97
N PRO A 437 -54.15 -5.13 -12.38
CA PRO A 437 -54.67 -6.02 -11.34
C PRO A 437 -55.08 -5.21 -10.10
N GLY A 438 -56.38 -5.01 -9.91
CA GLY A 438 -56.97 -4.33 -8.75
C GLY A 438 -57.28 -2.83 -8.93
N PHE A 439 -57.04 -2.24 -10.11
CA PHE A 439 -57.35 -0.82 -10.35
C PHE A 439 -57.89 -0.59 -11.77
N ARG A 440 -58.99 0.16 -11.88
CA ARG A 440 -59.60 0.61 -13.14
C ARG A 440 -59.97 2.09 -13.02
N GLY A 441 -59.20 2.94 -13.67
CA GLY A 441 -59.37 4.39 -13.60
C GLY A 441 -58.47 5.12 -14.59
N SER A 442 -58.55 6.45 -14.60
CA SER A 442 -57.63 7.27 -15.41
C SER A 442 -56.21 7.25 -14.83
N VAL A 443 -55.20 7.57 -15.65
CA VAL A 443 -53.80 7.76 -15.17
C VAL A 443 -53.75 8.79 -14.03
N LYS A 444 -54.57 9.84 -14.13
CA LYS A 444 -54.74 10.85 -13.08
C LYS A 444 -55.26 10.27 -11.77
N ASP A 445 -56.26 9.39 -11.82
CA ASP A 445 -56.80 8.74 -10.60
C ASP A 445 -55.77 7.80 -10.00
N TYR A 446 -55.01 7.09 -10.84
CA TYR A 446 -53.92 6.21 -10.42
C TYR A 446 -52.82 6.97 -9.66
N LEU A 447 -52.38 8.12 -10.19
CA LEU A 447 -51.37 8.96 -9.55
C LEU A 447 -51.85 9.53 -8.20
N LYS A 448 -53.13 9.82 -8.09
CA LYS A 448 -53.72 10.33 -6.84
C LYS A 448 -53.87 9.23 -5.79
N GLU A 449 -54.25 8.02 -6.17
CA GLU A 449 -54.52 6.91 -5.25
C GLU A 449 -53.25 6.18 -4.82
N TYR A 450 -52.31 5.92 -5.74
CA TYR A 450 -51.07 5.18 -5.43
C TYR A 450 -49.90 6.06 -5.00
N TYR A 451 -49.79 7.30 -5.53
CA TYR A 451 -48.65 8.18 -5.27
C TYR A 451 -49.01 9.45 -4.48
N GLY A 452 -50.30 9.74 -4.27
CA GLY A 452 -50.76 10.95 -3.58
C GLY A 452 -50.49 12.25 -4.35
N TYR A 453 -50.19 12.18 -5.66
CA TYR A 453 -49.86 13.35 -6.47
C TYR A 453 -51.13 14.05 -6.98
N GLY A 454 -51.43 15.23 -6.44
CA GLY A 454 -52.54 16.06 -6.89
C GLY A 454 -52.23 16.86 -8.16
N THR A 455 -53.25 17.10 -8.98
CA THR A 455 -53.12 17.81 -10.28
C THR A 455 -52.76 19.29 -10.19
N ASN A 456 -52.93 19.91 -9.03
CA ASN A 456 -52.61 21.34 -8.82
C ASN A 456 -51.27 21.56 -8.09
N MET A 457 -50.41 20.55 -8.04
CA MET A 457 -49.18 20.59 -7.22
C MET A 457 -47.95 21.12 -7.96
N VAL A 458 -48.04 21.44 -9.27
CA VAL A 458 -46.94 21.99 -10.05
C VAL A 458 -46.49 23.36 -9.51
N GLY A 459 -47.42 24.29 -9.32
CA GLY A 459 -47.13 25.64 -8.80
C GLY A 459 -46.46 25.64 -7.41
N PRO A 460 -47.04 24.94 -6.42
CA PRO A 460 -46.42 24.75 -5.11
C PRO A 460 -45.02 24.11 -5.18
N SER A 461 -44.82 23.11 -6.04
CA SER A 461 -43.52 22.44 -6.20
C SER A 461 -42.45 23.40 -6.70
N VAL A 462 -42.77 24.24 -7.70
CA VAL A 462 -41.85 25.28 -8.21
C VAL A 462 -41.50 26.29 -7.11
N GLY A 463 -42.50 26.76 -6.35
CA GLY A 463 -42.26 27.69 -5.24
C GLY A 463 -41.32 27.12 -4.17
N VAL A 464 -41.52 25.86 -3.79
CA VAL A 464 -40.66 25.18 -2.81
C VAL A 464 -39.22 25.01 -3.33
N LEU A 465 -39.04 24.65 -4.61
CA LEU A 465 -37.71 24.50 -5.22
C LEU A 465 -36.93 25.82 -5.31
N VAL A 466 -37.63 26.93 -5.61
CA VAL A 466 -37.03 28.27 -5.56
C VAL A 466 -36.60 28.62 -4.14
N CYS A 467 -37.44 28.32 -3.14
CA CYS A 467 -37.09 28.49 -1.73
C CYS A 467 -35.84 27.70 -1.32
N PHE A 468 -35.73 26.43 -1.71
CA PHE A 468 -34.53 25.63 -1.45
C PHE A 468 -33.28 26.20 -2.12
N SER A 469 -33.41 26.74 -3.35
CA SER A 469 -32.30 27.36 -4.06
C SER A 469 -31.77 28.60 -3.32
N ILE A 470 -32.68 29.44 -2.81
CA ILE A 470 -32.33 30.61 -1.99
C ILE A 470 -31.71 30.18 -0.65
N LEU A 471 -32.26 29.12 -0.03
CA LEU A 471 -31.75 28.59 1.24
C LEU A 471 -30.33 28.04 1.08
N PHE A 472 -30.05 27.22 0.07
CA PHE A 472 -28.69 26.69 -0.14
C PHE A 472 -27.71 27.77 -0.54
N PHE A 473 -28.12 28.75 -1.35
CA PHE A 473 -27.26 29.89 -1.69
C PHE A 473 -26.91 30.73 -0.45
N SER A 474 -27.90 31.03 0.40
CA SER A 474 -27.67 31.79 1.64
C SER A 474 -26.83 31.00 2.66
N ALA A 475 -27.05 29.69 2.79
CA ALA A 475 -26.20 28.83 3.62
C ALA A 475 -24.75 28.78 3.10
N TYR A 476 -24.55 28.69 1.78
CA TYR A 476 -23.24 28.75 1.16
C TYR A 476 -22.55 30.10 1.42
N ALA A 477 -23.24 31.22 1.19
CA ALA A 477 -22.72 32.56 1.44
C ALA A 477 -22.38 32.78 2.93
N ALA A 478 -23.23 32.29 3.85
CA ALA A 478 -22.96 32.33 5.28
C ALA A 478 -21.76 31.45 5.67
N SER A 479 -21.65 30.26 5.08
CA SER A 479 -20.52 29.36 5.33
C SER A 479 -19.18 29.99 4.92
N LEU A 480 -19.12 30.67 3.77
CA LEU A 480 -17.93 31.41 3.34
C LEU A 480 -17.57 32.56 4.30
N LYS A 481 -18.57 33.25 4.83
CA LYS A 481 -18.36 34.41 5.72
C LYS A 481 -17.93 34.00 7.14
N PHE A 482 -18.45 32.90 7.66
CA PHE A 482 -18.28 32.52 9.07
C PHE A 482 -17.35 31.31 9.30
N ILE A 483 -17.17 30.44 8.30
CA ILE A 483 -16.30 29.26 8.42
C ILE A 483 -14.92 29.61 7.85
N ASN A 484 -14.00 29.92 8.75
CA ASN A 484 -12.63 30.30 8.40
C ASN A 484 -11.81 29.05 8.01
N PHE A 485 -11.75 28.73 6.72
CA PHE A 485 -11.05 27.53 6.19
C PHE A 485 -9.50 27.60 6.28
N GLN A 486 -8.92 28.69 6.78
CA GLN A 486 -7.47 28.91 6.81
C GLN A 486 -6.72 28.46 8.09
N ARG A 487 -7.29 27.61 8.95
CA ARG A 487 -6.52 26.94 10.01
C ARG A 487 -6.57 25.43 9.87
N ARG A 488 -5.69 24.90 9.01
CA ARG A 488 -4.92 23.67 9.25
C ARG A 488 -3.85 23.47 8.19
#